data_AF-A0A3D5C0Q9-F1
#
_entry.id   AF-A0A3D5C0Q9-F1
#
_cell.length_a   1.000
_cell.length_b   1.000
_cell.length_c   1.000
_cell.angle_alpha   90.00
_cell.angle_beta   90.00
_cell.angle_gamma   90.00
#
_symmetry.space_group_name_H-M   'P 1'
#
loop_
_entity.id
_entity.type
_entity.pdbx_description
1 polymer ?
#
loop_
_entity_poly.entity_id
_entity_poly.type
_entity_poly.pdbx_seq_one_letter_code
_entity_poly.pdbx_strand_id
1 'polypeptide(L)'
;LDADKEGFLRSDTSLVQTIGRAARHVNGRVLMYADVVTRSMQRAIDETSRRREVQMAFNTEHDITPVSIVKGLSDLTDRVAEESGDERSTVIDEAAIREQLGFVRIDQMSRLEMAQAIKDLESRMRLAADSLDFEKAAVFRDEVSRMRKELSSLNV
;
A
#
# COMPACT_ATOMS: atom_id res chain seq x y z
N LEU A 1 -16.41 14.76 3.43
CA LEU A 1 -14.97 14.70 3.76
C LEU A 1 -14.70 16.05 4.40
N ASP A 2 -14.96 16.18 5.70
CA ASP A 2 -15.27 17.48 6.30
C ASP A 2 -14.31 17.73 7.46
N ALA A 3 -13.39 18.67 7.30
CA ALA A 3 -12.39 19.02 8.31
C ALA A 3 -12.94 19.99 9.37
N ASP A 4 -14.00 20.72 9.04
CA ASP A 4 -14.67 21.71 9.89
C ASP A 4 -15.77 21.13 10.79
N LYS A 5 -16.15 19.87 10.59
CA LYS A 5 -17.08 19.18 11.50
C LYS A 5 -16.38 18.81 12.80
N GLU A 6 -16.41 19.74 13.76
CA GLU A 6 -15.83 19.52 15.08
C GLU A 6 -16.43 18.30 15.79
N GLY A 7 -15.59 17.63 16.57
CA GLY A 7 -15.89 16.37 17.24
C GLY A 7 -14.60 15.59 17.47
N PHE A 8 -14.70 14.38 18.03
CA PHE A 8 -13.53 13.58 18.40
C PHE A 8 -12.52 13.44 17.24
N LEU A 9 -13.00 13.05 16.05
CA LEU A 9 -12.17 12.81 14.86
C LEU A 9 -11.58 14.09 14.22
N ARG A 10 -12.02 15.27 14.64
CA ARG A 10 -11.58 16.58 14.13
C ARG A 10 -11.14 17.52 15.24
N SER A 11 -10.82 16.95 16.40
CA SER A 11 -10.11 17.64 17.46
C SER A 11 -8.71 18.07 16.99
N ASP A 12 -8.14 19.06 17.67
CA ASP A 12 -6.78 19.55 17.44
C ASP A 12 -5.76 18.41 17.41
N THR A 13 -5.83 17.49 18.40
CA THR A 13 -4.95 16.33 18.48
C THR A 13 -5.12 15.36 17.31
N SER A 14 -6.36 15.07 16.91
CA SER A 14 -6.64 14.16 15.79
C SER A 14 -6.19 14.72 14.45
N LEU A 15 -6.36 16.02 14.23
CA LEU A 15 -5.88 16.71 13.03
C LEU A 15 -4.35 16.68 12.96
N VAL A 16 -3.66 16.99 14.06
CA VAL A 16 -2.19 16.92 14.12
C VAL A 16 -1.68 15.50 13.84
N GLN A 17 -2.32 14.47 14.39
CA GLN A 17 -1.94 13.07 14.12
C GLN A 17 -2.15 12.70 12.66
N THR A 18 -3.27 13.13 12.06
CA THR A 18 -3.56 12.88 10.65
C THR A 18 -2.54 13.57 9.74
N ILE A 19 -2.20 14.83 10.04
CA ILE A 19 -1.16 15.60 9.34
C ILE A 19 0.19 14.88 9.43
N GLY A 20 0.53 14.35 10.62
CA GLY A 20 1.79 13.64 10.87
C GLY A 20 2.01 12.42 9.98
N ARG A 21 0.96 11.81 9.42
CA ARG A 21 1.11 10.70 8.46
C ARG A 21 1.80 11.14 7.16
N ALA A 22 1.62 12.39 6.74
CA ALA A 22 2.26 12.95 5.54
C ALA A 22 3.73 13.35 5.79
N ALA A 23 4.16 13.54 7.03
CA ALA A 23 5.50 14.03 7.38
C ALA A 23 6.64 13.04 7.08
N ARG A 24 6.32 11.80 6.70
CA ARG A 24 7.31 10.76 6.35
C ARG A 24 7.82 10.83 4.91
N HIS A 25 7.39 11.84 4.16
CA HIS A 25 7.75 12.02 2.75
C HIS A 25 8.22 13.46 2.50
N VAL A 26 9.27 13.64 1.70
CA VAL A 26 9.82 14.97 1.38
C VAL A 26 8.79 15.93 0.77
N ASN A 27 7.91 15.39 -0.09
CA ASN A 27 6.81 16.13 -0.70
C ASN A 27 5.48 15.97 0.05
N GLY A 28 5.53 15.62 1.35
CA GLY A 28 4.35 15.45 2.18
C GLY A 28 3.48 16.71 2.19
N ARG A 29 2.20 16.57 1.82
CA ARG A 29 1.20 17.65 1.80
C ARG A 29 -0.11 17.15 2.38
N VAL A 30 -0.85 18.06 3.00
CA VAL A 30 -2.17 17.78 3.58
C VAL A 30 -3.15 18.81 3.03
N LEU A 31 -4.28 18.32 2.53
CA LEU A 31 -5.38 19.12 2.02
C LEU A 31 -6.57 18.93 2.98
N MET A 32 -7.01 20.01 3.61
CA MET A 32 -8.17 20.01 4.50
C MET A 32 -9.35 20.65 3.77
N TYR A 33 -10.36 19.85 3.43
CA TYR A 33 -11.60 20.33 2.83
C TYR A 33 -12.56 20.79 3.94
N ALA A 34 -12.92 22.06 3.91
CA ALA A 34 -13.76 22.72 4.91
C ALA A 34 -14.35 24.00 4.32
N ASP A 35 -15.52 24.39 4.80
CA ASP A 35 -16.14 25.68 4.48
C ASP A 35 -15.60 26.78 5.41
N VAL A 36 -15.27 26.43 6.66
CA VAL A 36 -14.75 27.35 7.67
C VAL A 36 -13.50 26.83 8.37
N VAL A 37 -12.62 27.73 8.79
CA VAL A 37 -11.48 27.37 9.64
C VAL A 37 -11.94 27.34 11.10
N THR A 38 -12.05 26.14 11.66
CA THR A 38 -12.42 25.96 13.08
C THR A 38 -11.24 26.23 14.01
N ARG A 39 -11.50 26.37 15.31
CA ARG A 39 -10.43 26.57 16.31
C ARG A 39 -9.50 25.36 16.36
N SER A 40 -10.05 24.16 16.21
CA SER A 40 -9.30 22.90 16.17
C SER A 40 -8.36 22.86 14.97
N MET A 41 -8.85 23.27 13.79
CA MET A 41 -8.03 23.40 12.58
C MET A 41 -6.93 24.44 12.74
N GLN A 42 -7.27 25.64 13.22
CA GLN A 42 -6.29 26.72 13.40
C GLN A 42 -5.14 26.27 14.30
N ARG A 43 -5.44 25.67 15.46
CA ARG A 43 -4.41 25.13 16.36
C ARG A 43 -3.54 24.07 15.70
N ALA A 44 -4.13 23.16 14.92
CA ALA A 44 -3.37 22.13 14.22
C ALA A 44 -2.46 22.72 13.12
N ILE A 45 -2.94 23.72 12.39
CA ILE A 45 -2.18 24.45 11.37
C ILE A 45 -1.02 25.22 12.00
N ASP A 46 -1.28 25.96 13.08
CA ASP A 46 -0.28 26.77 13.78
C ASP A 46 0.83 25.88 14.36
N GLU A 47 0.46 24.79 15.03
CA GLU A 47 1.46 23.86 15.60
C GLU A 47 2.28 23.16 14.52
N THR A 48 1.66 22.81 13.39
CA THR A 48 2.37 22.23 12.24
C THR A 48 3.35 23.24 11.63
N SER A 49 2.93 24.50 11.48
CA SER A 49 3.74 25.58 10.90
C SER A 49 4.93 25.90 11.82
N ARG A 50 4.68 26.06 13.12
CA ARG A 50 5.72 26.26 14.15
C ARG A 50 6.78 25.16 14.12
N ARG A 51 6.36 23.89 14.04
CA ARG A 51 7.30 22.75 13.95
C ARG A 51 8.13 22.79 12.68
N ARG A 52 7.48 23.09 11.54
CA ARG A 52 8.15 23.17 10.24
C ARG A 52 9.19 24.29 10.22
N GLU A 53 8.88 25.45 10.78
CA GLU A 53 9.82 26.58 10.89
C GLU A 53 11.08 26.20 11.68
N VAL A 54 10.90 25.59 12.87
CA VAL A 54 12.04 25.11 13.68
C VAL A 54 12.87 24.07 12.92
N GLN A 55 12.22 23.14 12.21
CA GLN A 55 12.91 22.12 11.41
C GLN A 55 13.68 22.74 10.23
N MET A 56 13.11 23.71 9.53
CA MET A 56 13.77 24.40 8.42
C MET A 56 14.96 25.22 8.90
N ALA A 57 14.82 25.92 10.03
CA ALA A 57 15.91 26.67 10.65
C ALA A 57 17.07 25.74 11.03
N PHE A 58 16.77 24.64 11.71
CA PHE A 58 17.77 23.61 12.06
C PHE A 58 18.45 23.03 10.83
N ASN A 59 17.67 22.67 9.79
CA ASN A 59 18.24 22.13 8.56
C ASN A 59 19.15 23.12 7.85
N THR A 60 18.81 24.42 7.86
CA THR A 60 19.61 25.47 7.24
C THR A 60 20.90 25.73 8.03
N GLU A 61 20.81 25.73 9.37
CA GLU A 61 21.98 25.92 10.24
C GLU A 61 22.98 24.76 10.14
N HIS A 62 22.50 23.55 9.84
CA HIS A 62 23.31 22.33 9.78
C HIS A 62 23.55 21.79 8.36
N ASP A 63 23.19 22.53 7.31
CA ASP A 63 23.31 22.11 5.90
C ASP A 63 22.66 20.75 5.59
N ILE A 64 21.52 20.44 6.24
CA ILE A 64 20.79 19.18 6.08
C ILE A 64 19.78 19.30 4.94
N THR A 65 19.93 18.45 3.92
CA THR A 65 18.93 18.31 2.84
C THR A 65 17.90 17.22 3.21
N PRO A 66 16.58 17.52 3.27
CA PRO A 66 15.57 16.51 3.57
C PRO A 66 15.54 15.40 2.52
N VAL A 67 15.61 14.14 2.98
CA VAL A 67 15.50 12.95 2.16
C VAL A 67 14.44 12.01 2.72
N SER A 68 13.71 11.31 1.84
CA SER A 68 12.75 10.30 2.27
C SER A 68 13.51 9.07 2.77
N ILE A 69 13.11 8.55 3.93
CA ILE A 69 13.69 7.31 4.46
C ILE A 69 13.18 6.14 3.61
N VAL A 70 14.09 5.46 2.92
CA VAL A 70 13.80 4.18 2.27
C VAL A 70 13.95 3.11 3.34
N LYS A 71 12.83 2.73 3.97
CA LYS A 71 12.82 1.59 4.87
C LYS A 71 12.71 0.34 4.01
N GLY A 72 13.80 -0.42 3.88
CA GLY A 72 13.75 -1.75 3.27
C GLY A 72 12.67 -2.56 3.98
N LEU A 73 11.64 -3.00 3.25
CA LEU A 73 10.86 -4.16 3.66
C LEU A 73 11.90 -5.28 3.81
N SER A 74 11.97 -5.92 4.99
CA SER A 74 12.97 -6.93 5.34
C SER A 74 13.58 -7.64 4.12
N ASP A 75 14.83 -7.27 3.87
CA ASP A 75 15.81 -7.73 2.90
C ASP A 75 16.24 -9.19 3.19
N LEU A 76 15.25 -10.05 3.50
CA LEU A 76 15.42 -11.48 3.73
C LEU A 76 15.06 -12.26 2.46
N THR A 77 14.17 -11.73 1.62
CA THR A 77 13.75 -12.39 0.38
C THR A 77 14.77 -12.17 -0.75
N ASP A 78 15.33 -10.96 -0.86
CA ASP A 78 16.29 -10.62 -1.90
C ASP A 78 17.64 -11.34 -1.69
N ARG A 79 18.08 -11.50 -0.43
CA ARG A 79 19.27 -12.32 -0.11
C ARG A 79 19.12 -13.79 -0.47
N VAL A 80 17.92 -14.36 -0.34
CA VAL A 80 17.64 -15.75 -0.73
C VAL A 80 17.55 -15.88 -2.25
N ALA A 81 17.04 -14.87 -2.96
CA ALA A 81 17.01 -14.83 -4.41
C ALA A 81 18.41 -14.65 -5.03
N GLU A 82 19.30 -13.90 -4.40
CA GLU A 82 20.70 -13.75 -4.86
C GLU A 82 21.57 -14.97 -4.54
N GLU A 83 21.35 -15.68 -3.42
CA GLU A 83 22.05 -16.94 -3.11
C GLU A 83 21.52 -18.13 -3.93
N SER A 84 20.25 -18.08 -4.31
CA SER A 84 19.61 -19.07 -5.20
C SER A 84 19.71 -18.54 -6.63
N GLY A 85 20.87 -18.66 -7.27
CA GLY A 85 21.11 -18.25 -8.67
C GLY A 85 20.26 -19.00 -9.70
N ASP A 86 18.94 -18.95 -9.57
CA ASP A 86 17.97 -19.62 -10.42
C ASP A 86 17.30 -18.56 -11.30
N GLU A 87 18.07 -18.07 -12.27
CA GLU A 87 17.55 -17.61 -13.55
C GLU A 87 16.96 -18.79 -14.34
N ARG A 88 16.13 -19.62 -13.70
CA ARG A 88 15.35 -20.62 -14.41
C ARG A 88 14.05 -19.96 -14.81
N SER A 89 14.10 -19.37 -16.00
CA SER A 89 12.97 -19.39 -16.92
C SER A 89 12.60 -20.85 -17.23
N THR A 90 12.06 -21.58 -16.25
CA THR A 90 11.30 -22.76 -16.55
C THR A 90 10.04 -22.26 -17.24
N VAL A 91 9.92 -22.58 -18.52
CA VAL A 91 8.64 -22.51 -19.24
C VAL A 91 7.75 -23.55 -18.57
N ILE A 92 7.20 -23.18 -17.42
CA ILE A 92 6.22 -24.00 -16.73
C ILE A 92 4.93 -23.78 -17.49
N ASP A 93 4.39 -24.88 -18.02
CA ASP A 93 3.16 -24.87 -18.81
C ASP A 93 2.01 -24.40 -17.91
N GLU A 94 1.76 -23.09 -17.91
CA GLU A 94 0.79 -22.42 -17.02
C GLU A 94 -0.59 -23.06 -17.14
N ALA A 95 -0.92 -23.62 -18.31
CA ALA A 95 -2.18 -24.31 -18.56
C ALA A 95 -2.34 -25.58 -17.70
N ALA A 96 -1.28 -26.37 -17.53
CA ALA A 96 -1.32 -27.63 -16.77
C ALA A 96 -1.46 -27.39 -15.26
N ILE A 97 -0.77 -26.37 -14.74
CA ILE A 97 -0.89 -25.98 -13.32
C ILE A 97 -2.28 -25.41 -13.04
N ARG A 98 -2.88 -24.69 -13.99
CA ARG A 98 -4.23 -24.13 -13.82
C ARG A 98 -5.30 -25.20 -13.71
N GLU A 99 -5.19 -26.26 -14.51
CA GLU A 99 -6.09 -27.41 -14.44
C GLU A 99 -5.91 -28.16 -13.10
N GLN A 100 -4.66 -28.35 -12.67
CA GLN A 100 -4.34 -29.05 -11.43
C GLN A 100 -4.77 -28.29 -10.16
N LEU A 101 -4.77 -26.95 -10.20
CA LEU A 101 -5.20 -26.09 -9.09
C LEU A 101 -6.68 -25.70 -9.14
N GLY A 102 -7.41 -26.15 -10.16
CA GLY A 102 -8.86 -25.94 -10.29
C GLY A 102 -9.25 -24.48 -10.48
N PHE A 103 -8.43 -23.69 -11.18
CA PHE A 103 -8.80 -22.31 -11.47
C PHE A 103 -9.93 -22.27 -12.50
N VAL A 104 -11.02 -21.60 -12.13
CA VAL A 104 -12.23 -21.48 -12.95
C VAL A 104 -11.98 -20.48 -14.08
N ARG A 105 -12.54 -20.76 -15.27
CA ARG A 105 -12.37 -19.90 -16.43
C ARG A 105 -13.06 -18.54 -16.20
N ILE A 106 -12.31 -17.48 -16.47
CA ILE A 106 -12.71 -16.10 -16.21
C ILE A 106 -13.83 -15.65 -17.17
N ASP A 107 -13.95 -16.30 -18.33
CA ASP A 107 -14.93 -16.03 -19.39
C ASP A 107 -16.40 -16.25 -18.98
N GLN A 108 -16.66 -16.89 -17.83
CA GLN A 108 -18.00 -17.22 -17.35
C GLN A 108 -18.40 -16.51 -16.05
N MET A 109 -17.53 -15.66 -15.48
CA MET A 109 -17.74 -15.06 -14.18
C MET A 109 -18.30 -13.64 -14.26
N SER A 110 -19.29 -13.33 -13.44
CA SER A 110 -19.71 -11.96 -13.18
C SER A 110 -18.62 -11.20 -12.39
N ARG A 111 -18.67 -9.87 -12.43
CA ARG A 111 -17.71 -9.00 -11.70
C ARG A 111 -17.67 -9.30 -10.19
N LEU A 112 -18.83 -9.60 -9.60
CA LEU A 112 -18.95 -9.92 -8.18
C LEU A 112 -18.26 -11.25 -7.86
N GLU A 113 -18.47 -12.27 -8.70
CA GLU A 113 -17.85 -13.58 -8.54
C GLU A 113 -16.34 -13.51 -8.74
N MET A 114 -15.86 -12.70 -9.68
CA MET A 114 -14.43 -12.48 -9.89
C MET A 114 -13.77 -11.82 -8.67
N ALA A 115 -14.42 -10.83 -8.06
CA ALA A 115 -13.93 -10.19 -6.84
C ALA A 115 -13.89 -11.18 -5.64
N GLN A 116 -14.87 -12.08 -5.55
CA GLN A 116 -14.89 -13.14 -4.54
C GLN A 116 -13.79 -14.16 -4.77
N ALA A 117 -13.59 -14.64 -6.00
CA ALA A 117 -12.53 -15.58 -6.32
C ALA A 117 -11.13 -15.00 -6.08
N ILE A 118 -10.90 -13.72 -6.39
CA ILE A 118 -9.65 -13.02 -6.03
C ILE A 118 -9.42 -13.08 -4.52
N LYS A 119 -10.44 -12.79 -3.71
CA LYS A 119 -10.33 -12.81 -2.26
C LYS A 119 -10.01 -14.20 -1.71
N ASP A 120 -10.63 -15.23 -2.28
CA ASP A 120 -10.39 -16.62 -1.89
C ASP A 120 -8.97 -17.07 -2.26
N LEU A 121 -8.48 -16.67 -3.45
CA LEU A 121 -7.11 -16.93 -3.87
C LEU A 121 -6.08 -16.19 -3.03
N GLU A 122 -6.35 -14.94 -2.64
CA GLU A 122 -5.49 -14.21 -1.70
C GLU A 122 -5.41 -14.91 -0.34
N SER A 123 -6.52 -15.49 0.13
CA SER A 123 -6.53 -16.29 1.36
C SER A 123 -5.66 -17.55 1.21
N ARG A 124 -5.80 -18.29 0.11
CA ARG A 124 -4.98 -19.48 -0.18
C ARG A 124 -3.50 -19.14 -0.35
N MET A 125 -3.18 -18.01 -0.99
CA MET A 125 -1.82 -17.48 -1.12
C MET A 125 -1.19 -17.23 0.25
N ARG A 126 -1.92 -16.58 1.16
CA ARG A 126 -1.44 -16.32 2.53
C ARG A 126 -1.23 -17.61 3.30
N LEU A 127 -2.18 -18.55 3.24
CA LEU A 127 -2.04 -19.86 3.88
C LEU A 127 -0.82 -20.63 3.35
N ALA A 128 -0.57 -20.61 2.05
CA ALA A 128 0.60 -21.24 1.44
C ALA A 128 1.91 -20.57 1.90
N ALA A 129 1.94 -19.23 1.98
CA ALA A 129 3.08 -18.48 2.50
C ALA A 129 3.34 -18.78 3.99
N ASP A 130 2.28 -18.85 4.80
CA ASP A 130 2.36 -19.21 6.23
C ASP A 130 2.86 -20.65 6.42
N SER A 131 2.53 -21.56 5.49
CA SER A 131 3.05 -22.94 5.46
C SER A 131 4.41 -23.09 4.79
N LEU A 132 5.08 -21.98 4.44
CA LEU A 132 6.38 -21.94 3.75
C LEU A 132 6.39 -22.62 2.36
N ASP A 133 5.22 -22.78 1.74
CA ASP A 133 5.04 -23.33 0.38
C ASP A 133 5.06 -22.17 -0.63
N PHE A 134 6.26 -21.61 -0.84
CA PHE A 134 6.45 -20.40 -1.63
C PHE A 134 6.15 -20.60 -3.12
N GLU A 135 6.34 -21.81 -3.64
CA GLU A 135 5.99 -22.15 -5.03
C GLU A 135 4.49 -22.01 -5.27
N LYS A 136 3.66 -22.60 -4.40
CA LYS A 136 2.21 -22.44 -4.49
C LYS A 136 1.76 -21.01 -4.24
N ALA A 137 2.39 -20.32 -3.29
CA ALA A 137 2.10 -18.91 -3.03
C ALA A 137 2.41 -18.03 -4.27
N ALA A 138 3.51 -18.30 -4.98
CA ALA A 138 3.86 -17.59 -6.21
C ALA A 138 2.82 -17.82 -7.32
N VAL A 139 2.38 -19.06 -7.50
CA VAL A 139 1.32 -19.38 -8.48
C VAL A 139 0.01 -18.65 -8.15
N PHE A 140 -0.42 -18.65 -6.88
CA PHE A 140 -1.61 -17.91 -6.46
C PHE A 140 -1.47 -16.39 -6.64
N ARG A 141 -0.29 -15.82 -6.40
CA ARG A 141 0.01 -14.40 -6.60
C ARG A 141 -0.15 -14.00 -8.07
N ASP A 142 0.40 -14.81 -8.98
CA ASP A 142 0.38 -14.52 -10.42
C ASP A 142 -1.04 -14.63 -10.98
N GLU A 143 -1.80 -15.60 -10.48
CA GLU A 143 -3.22 -15.77 -10.77
C GLU A 143 -4.06 -14.58 -10.30
N VAL A 144 -3.89 -14.14 -9.04
CA VAL A 144 -4.55 -12.94 -8.50
C VAL A 144 -4.21 -11.70 -9.32
N SER A 145 -2.95 -11.56 -9.72
CA SER A 145 -2.48 -10.43 -10.53
C SER A 145 -3.15 -10.41 -11.91
N ARG A 146 -3.30 -11.58 -12.55
CA ARG A 146 -4.02 -11.71 -13.82
C ARG A 146 -5.50 -11.34 -13.67
N MET A 147 -6.20 -11.93 -12.69
CA MET A 147 -7.63 -11.65 -12.48
C MET A 147 -7.88 -10.17 -12.18
N ARG A 148 -7.00 -9.51 -11.40
CA ARG A 148 -7.09 -8.07 -11.15
C ARG A 148 -6.93 -7.23 -12.41
N LYS A 149 -6.00 -7.62 -13.29
CA LYS A 149 -5.77 -6.94 -14.57
C LYS A 149 -7.00 -7.06 -15.47
N GLU A 150 -7.60 -8.24 -15.55
CA GLU A 150 -8.83 -8.48 -16.32
C GLU A 150 -10.02 -7.69 -15.74
N LEU A 151 -10.24 -7.73 -14.43
CA LEU A 151 -11.25 -6.93 -13.75
C LEU A 151 -11.08 -5.42 -14.00
N SER A 152 -9.83 -4.93 -14.02
CA SER A 152 -9.53 -3.54 -14.32
C SER A 152 -9.77 -3.20 -15.79
N SER A 153 -9.50 -4.12 -16.72
CA SER A 153 -9.77 -3.92 -18.15
C SER A 153 -11.26 -3.89 -18.48
N LEU A 154 -12.09 -4.56 -17.68
CA LEU A 154 -13.56 -4.48 -17.75
C LEU A 154 -14.11 -3.15 -17.22
N ASN A 155 -13.32 -2.35 -16.48
CA ASN A 155 -13.74 -1.06 -15.92
C ASN A 155 -13.46 0.14 -16.84
N VAL A 156 -12.85 -0.08 -18.00
CA VAL A 156 -12.66 0.90 -19.08
C VAL A 156 -13.71 0.65 -20.14
#